data_AF-A0A1F4T6H7-F1
#
_entry.id   AF-A0A1F4T6H7-F1
#
_cell.length_a   1.000
_cell.length_b   1.000
_cell.length_c   1.000
_cell.angle_alpha   90.00
_cell.angle_beta   90.00
_cell.angle_gamma   90.00
#
_symmetry.space_group_name_H-M   'P 1'
#
loop_
_entity.id
_entity.type
_entity.pdbx_description
1 polymer ?
#
loop_
_entity_poly.entity_id
_entity_poly.type
_entity_poly.pdbx_seq_one_letter_code
_entity_poly.pdbx_strand_id
1 'polypeptide(L)' 'MELSEKLQQEVRGFLETYKYLPPAGRASFEAVLAKNLLGEDERTKKLYQALIEAAKNDATVEGAIEALNACVPQ' A
#
# COMPACT_ATOMS: atom_id res chain seq x y z
N MET A 1 13.04 -14.62 1.18
CA MET A 1 11.64 -15.13 1.21
C MET A 1 10.98 -14.58 -0.03
N GLU A 2 10.49 -15.46 -0.91
CA GLU A 2 9.59 -15.01 -1.98
C GLU A 2 8.33 -14.47 -1.30
N LEU A 3 7.98 -13.21 -1.54
CA LEU A 3 6.61 -12.78 -1.25
C LEU A 3 5.70 -13.70 -2.03
N SER A 4 4.64 -14.19 -1.40
CA SER A 4 3.66 -15.01 -2.10
C SER A 4 3.18 -14.27 -3.35
N GLU A 5 3.11 -14.96 -4.49
CA GLU A 5 2.63 -14.38 -5.76
C GLU A 5 1.29 -13.64 -5.57
N LYS A 6 0.48 -14.11 -4.63
CA LYS A 6 -0.75 -13.47 -4.18
C LYS A 6 -0.52 -12.05 -3.65
N LEU A 7 0.43 -11.85 -2.74
CA LEU A 7 0.72 -10.52 -2.17
C LEU A 7 1.28 -9.58 -3.25
N GLN A 8 2.09 -10.09 -4.19
CA GLN A 8 2.58 -9.29 -5.31
C GLN A 8 1.44 -8.84 -6.24
N GLN A 9 0.50 -9.74 -6.54
CA GLN A 9 -0.71 -9.44 -7.31
C GLN A 9 -1.59 -8.41 -6.59
N GLU A 10 -1.76 -8.53 -5.28
CA GLU A 10 -2.53 -7.58 -4.48
C GLU A 10 -1.89 -6.19 -4.46
N VAL A 11 -0.56 -6.10 -4.28
CA VAL A 11 0.19 -4.84 -4.35
C VAL A 11 0.10 -4.22 -5.74
N ARG A 12 0.26 -5.02 -6.80
CA ARG A 12 0.10 -4.53 -8.18
C ARG A 12 -1.30 -3.98 -8.42
N GLY A 13 -2.34 -4.74 -8.06
CA GLY A 13 -3.73 -4.31 -8.23
C GLY A 13 -4.03 -3.03 -7.45
N PHE A 14 -3.47 -2.87 -6.25
CA PHE A 14 -3.56 -1.64 -5.47
C PHE A 14 -2.92 -0.46 -6.20
N LEU A 15 -1.65 -0.59 -6.62
CA LEU A 15 -0.90 0.50 -7.27
C LEU A 15 -1.55 0.94 -8.57
N GLU A 16 -1.99 -0.02 -9.41
CA GLU A 16 -2.72 0.29 -10.64
C GLU A 16 -4.03 1.03 -10.33
N THR A 17 -4.86 0.50 -9.43
CA THR A 17 -6.13 1.13 -9.06
C THR A 17 -5.93 2.54 -8.50
N TYR A 18 -4.95 2.72 -7.61
CA TYR A 18 -4.65 4.01 -7.01
C TYR A 18 -4.17 5.03 -8.05
N LYS A 19 -3.39 4.59 -9.04
CA LYS A 19 -2.93 5.44 -10.15
C LYS A 19 -4.10 5.92 -11.03
N TYR A 20 -5.07 5.06 -11.31
CA TYR A 20 -6.25 5.41 -12.11
C TYR A 20 -7.32 6.21 -11.34
N LEU A 21 -7.26 6.26 -10.01
CA LEU A 21 -8.18 7.08 -9.23
C LEU A 21 -7.92 8.58 -9.45
N PRO A 22 -8.96 9.40 -9.70
CA PRO A 22 -8.84 10.84 -9.70
C PRO A 22 -8.48 11.36 -8.30
N PRO A 23 -7.96 12.59 -8.17
CA PRO A 23 -7.53 13.14 -6.87
C PRO A 23 -8.60 13.06 -5.77
N ALA A 24 -9.87 13.33 -6.12
CA ALA A 24 -11.00 13.20 -5.20
C ALA A 24 -11.27 11.74 -4.79
N GLY A 25 -11.07 10.79 -5.70
CA GLY A 25 -11.17 9.36 -5.44
C GLY A 25 -10.06 8.86 -4.52
N ARG A 26 -8.82 9.32 -4.73
CA ARG A 26 -7.67 9.03 -3.85
C ARG A 26 -7.91 9.55 -2.43
N ALA A 27 -8.34 10.81 -2.29
CA ALA A 27 -8.66 11.40 -0.99
C ALA A 27 -9.77 10.63 -0.26
N SER A 28 -10.81 10.21 -1.00
CA SER A 28 -11.91 9.40 -0.44
C SER A 28 -11.43 8.03 0.01
N PHE A 29 -10.59 7.38 -0.79
CA PHE A 29 -9.96 6.11 -0.48
C PHE A 29 -9.07 6.21 0.77
N GLU A 30 -8.19 7.21 0.82
CA GLU A 30 -7.30 7.46 1.97
C GLU A 30 -8.10 7.74 3.25
N ALA A 31 -9.22 8.45 3.16
CA ALA A 31 -10.10 8.71 4.30
C ALA A 31 -10.80 7.44 4.81
N VAL A 32 -11.27 6.58 3.92
CA VAL A 32 -11.87 5.29 4.29
C VAL A 32 -10.81 4.36 4.89
N LEU A 33 -9.63 4.31 4.27
CA LEU A 33 -8.52 3.51 4.76
C LEU A 33 -8.06 3.98 6.14
N ALA A 34 -7.89 5.29 6.35
CA ALA A 34 -7.52 5.85 7.65
C ALA A 34 -8.52 5.48 8.74
N LYS A 35 -9.83 5.48 8.45
CA LYS A 35 -10.87 5.04 9.38
C LYS A 35 -10.75 3.55 9.72
N ASN A 36 -10.56 2.70 8.71
CA ASN A 36 -10.38 1.26 8.92
C ASN A 36 -9.10 0.94 9.68
N LEU A 37 -8.04 1.73 9.46
CA LEU A 37 -6.76 1.57 10.13
C LEU A 37 -6.80 1.98 11.60
N LEU A 38 -7.78 2.75 12.10
CA LEU A 38 -7.78 3.21 13.49
C LEU A 38 -7.64 2.07 14.51
N GLY A 39 -8.33 0.95 14.27
CA GLY A 39 -8.32 -0.24 15.12
C GLY A 39 -7.16 -1.22 14.87
N GLU A 40 -6.41 -1.01 13.79
CA GLU A 40 -5.30 -1.89 13.42
C GLU A 40 -4.02 -1.55 14.19
N ASP A 41 -3.10 -2.50 14.24
CA ASP A 41 -1.80 -2.34 14.87
C ASP A 41 -0.91 -1.33 14.10
N GLU A 42 0.12 -0.81 14.78
CA GLU A 42 1.04 0.16 14.20
C GLU A 42 1.78 -0.35 12.95
N ARG A 43 2.04 -1.66 12.86
CA ARG A 43 2.71 -2.25 11.70
C ARG A 43 1.77 -2.23 10.50
N THR A 44 0.51 -2.60 10.66
CA THR A 44 -0.50 -2.52 9.60
C THR A 44 -0.69 -1.07 9.13
N LYS A 45 -0.72 -0.10 10.06
CA LYS A 45 -0.76 1.33 9.71
C LYS A 45 0.44 1.77 8.85
N LYS A 46 1.66 1.40 9.25
CA LYS A 46 2.90 1.72 8.52
C LYS A 46 2.95 1.05 7.15
N LEU A 47 2.48 -0.20 7.08
CA LEU A 47 2.40 -0.97 5.84
C LEU A 47 1.55 -0.26 4.77
N TYR A 48 0.35 0.19 5.16
CA TYR A 48 -0.54 0.92 4.26
C TYR A 48 -0.03 2.33 3.93
N GLN A 49 0.64 3.02 4.86
CA GLN A 49 1.32 4.27 4.57
C GLN A 49 2.39 4.10 3.49
N ALA A 50 3.25 3.08 3.62
CA ALA A 50 4.30 2.78 2.64
C ALA A 50 3.70 2.46 1.26
N LEU A 51 2.59 1.71 1.22
CA LEU A 51 1.85 1.41 -0.02
C LEU A 51 1.30 2.67 -0.70
N ILE A 52 0.71 3.59 0.06
CA ILE A 52 0.20 4.86 -0.48
C ILE A 52 1.35 5.74 -0.98
N GLU A 53 2.44 5.84 -0.22
CA GLU A 53 3.62 6.61 -0.64
C GLU A 53 4.26 6.03 -1.90
N ALA A 54 4.36 4.71 -2.00
CA ALA A 54 4.80 4.02 -3.21
C ALA A 54 3.88 4.35 -4.40
N ALA A 55 2.57 4.33 -4.19
CA ALA A 55 1.59 4.67 -5.22
C ALA A 55 1.67 6.15 -5.66
N LYS A 56 1.98 7.06 -4.74
CA LYS A 56 2.16 8.51 -5.02
C LYS A 56 3.45 8.80 -5.78
N ASN A 57 4.50 8.03 -5.53
CA ASN A 57 5.82 8.22 -6.13
C ASN A 57 6.01 7.42 -7.44
N ASP A 58 4.95 6.82 -7.99
CA ASP A 58 5.03 5.92 -9.16
C ASP A 58 6.07 4.80 -8.96
N ALA A 59 6.25 4.35 -7.71
CA ALA A 59 7.17 3.28 -7.39
C ALA A 59 6.70 1.99 -8.08
N THR A 60 7.66 1.21 -8.58
CA THR A 60 7.38 -0.09 -9.16
C THR A 60 6.80 -1.02 -8.08
N VAL A 61 6.05 -2.03 -8.50
CA VAL A 61 5.55 -3.10 -7.63
C VAL A 61 6.68 -3.68 -6.77
N GLU A 62 7.87 -3.85 -7.37
CA GLU A 62 9.09 -4.29 -6.68
C GLU A 62 9.54 -3.31 -5.60
N GLY A 63 9.60 -2.01 -5.89
CA GLY A 63 9.97 -1.00 -4.88
C GLY A 63 8.97 -0.88 -3.74
N ALA A 64 7.67 -1.02 -4.03
CA ALA A 64 6.63 -1.10 -3.00
C ALA A 64 6.81 -2.34 -2.13
N ILE A 65 7.09 -3.50 -2.74
CA ILE A 65 7.36 -4.76 -2.04
C ILE A 65 8.62 -4.69 -1.18
N GLU A 66 9.69 -4.06 -1.66
CA GLU A 66 10.90 -3.87 -0.87
C GLU A 66 10.65 -2.97 0.34
N ALA A 67 9.88 -1.89 0.18
CA ALA A 67 9.47 -1.04 1.30
C ALA A 67 8.59 -1.79 2.32
N LEU A 68 7.71 -2.68 1.84
CA LEU A 68 6.89 -3.55 2.68
C LEU A 68 7.76 -4.54 3.47
N ASN A 69 8.73 -5.19 2.81
CA ASN A 69 9.69 -6.07 3.47
C ASN A 69 10.53 -5.34 4.52
N ALA A 70 10.92 -4.10 4.26
CA ALA A 70 11.67 -3.29 5.22
C ALA A 70 10.83 -2.89 6.44
N CYS A 71 9.52 -2.73 6.28
CA CYS A 71 8.58 -2.45 7.38
C CYS A 71 8.16 -3.68 8.19
N VAL A 72 8.39 -4.89 7.68
CA VAL A 72 8.13 -6.14 8.40
C VAL A 72 9.44 -6.64 9.01
N PRO A 73 9.73 -6.39 10.31
CA PRO A 73 10.80 -7.12 10.97
C PRO A 73 10.45 -8.61 10.97
N GLN A 74 11.44 -9.45 10.64
CA GLN A 74 11.37 -10.90 10.77
C GLN A 74 11.09 -11.31 12.22
#